data_AF-A0A9Q4BKK5-F1
#
_entry.id   AF-A0A9Q4BKK5-F1
#
_cell.length_a   1.000
_cell.length_b   1.000
_cell.length_c   1.000
_cell.angle_alpha   90.00
_cell.angle_beta   90.00
_cell.angle_gamma   90.00
#
_symmetry.space_group_name_H-M   'P 1'
#
loop_
_entity.id
_entity.type
_entity.pdbx_description
1 polymer ?
#
loop_
_entity_poly.entity_id
_entity_poly.type
_entity_poly.pdbx_seq_one_letter_code
_entity_poly.pdbx_strand_id
1 'polypeptide(L)'
;MLKNTIIIFGLAFLLFGCASDKLQKSNESGEADSVESLQSKEAIEHFIDGNIADAKGDYASAIVEYQDALRMDPKAGVYYSLAKDYLLTNKLSLALSNINNAVKLDSSNVDYYNVLAEVYSNGHQIDSAALAYEKIIKLDSGNVGAYYNLANIYQQSKPLQAMSLYQKLLTITGPEWSVLARIAELQERLGNTDESIKTIEQLLTLDPSNVEVRKLLIESYIKADKLDKAISSIDELEAKFPDDLTLREMKAQIYIQQEQWTKALDEYRVILDSPKVPMESKLKIGSIYLTQSMKDSTLLPLTRQVFEKLDKDSSNWQVKMVLGEIALRERKDSVAISEFKEVTSLARWNPDAWTRLGGLYFDNKKYEEAASVLNKAIKSFPDNFPINLILGLSLSQMNKYSEAKPFLEKAVYLNPNDLTALSAYGYTLNQLKESDSAVHYIKEALKLDSNNVDLIGTLGMIYNSQKKWDECDSAYSKALSLDPNNVLILNNYAYSLAERGIRLQEALKMAERAVSKEPGNSSYLDTYGWVFYRMGDYEKAEEFIRKALALDSSNSTLIEHLGDVNFKAGKKGKALEMWQQAYQLNTDNLELKTKIEKGEL
;
A
#
# COMPACT_ATOMS: atom_id res chain seq x y z
N MET A 1 23.61 -47.25 24.25
CA MET A 1 24.72 -46.51 24.88
C MET A 1 24.46 -46.48 26.39
N LEU A 2 25.53 -46.73 27.14
CA LEU A 2 25.69 -46.94 28.59
C LEU A 2 24.84 -46.02 29.49
N LYS A 3 24.52 -46.30 30.76
CA LYS A 3 24.47 -47.47 31.68
C LYS A 3 24.32 -46.83 33.09
N ASN A 4 23.48 -47.43 33.94
CA ASN A 4 23.67 -47.65 35.39
C ASN A 4 23.72 -46.48 36.41
N THR A 5 22.68 -46.44 37.25
CA THR A 5 22.67 -46.75 38.70
C THR A 5 24.03 -46.80 39.43
N ILE A 6 24.11 -46.22 40.64
CA ILE A 6 24.70 -46.83 41.87
C ILE A 6 24.39 -45.96 43.12
N ILE A 7 24.11 -46.69 44.20
CA ILE A 7 23.80 -46.32 45.59
C ILE A 7 25.12 -46.35 46.41
N ILE A 8 25.10 -45.87 47.67
CA ILE A 8 25.87 -46.37 48.85
C ILE A 8 26.92 -45.41 49.45
N PHE A 9 26.53 -44.81 50.59
CA PHE A 9 27.06 -45.02 51.96
C PHE A 9 28.56 -44.85 52.30
N GLY A 10 28.79 -44.21 53.45
CA GLY A 10 29.99 -44.33 54.29
C GLY A 10 30.71 -42.99 54.49
N LEU A 11 31.19 -42.60 55.67
CA LEU A 11 31.37 -43.32 56.92
C LEU A 11 31.60 -42.27 58.04
N ALA A 12 31.22 -42.65 59.26
CA ALA A 12 31.40 -41.90 60.49
C ALA A 12 32.86 -41.70 60.90
N PHE A 13 33.12 -40.67 61.70
CA PHE A 13 34.05 -40.75 62.82
C PHE A 13 33.50 -39.98 64.02
N LEU A 14 32.98 -40.73 64.99
CA LEU A 14 32.99 -40.37 66.40
C LEU A 14 34.39 -40.66 66.94
N LEU A 15 34.89 -39.85 67.88
CA LEU A 15 35.41 -40.32 69.18
C LEU A 15 35.82 -39.15 70.10
N PHE A 16 35.09 -39.07 71.21
CA PHE A 16 35.46 -38.76 72.60
C PHE A 16 36.83 -38.14 72.94
N GLY A 17 36.76 -37.11 73.79
CA GLY A 17 37.80 -36.76 74.76
C GLY A 17 37.20 -35.99 75.94
N CYS A 18 36.96 -36.69 77.05
CA CYS A 18 36.50 -36.11 78.32
C CYS A 18 37.58 -35.24 78.97
N ALA A 19 37.19 -34.13 79.59
CA ALA A 19 37.76 -33.70 80.87
C ALA A 19 36.74 -32.81 81.60
N SER A 20 36.27 -33.32 82.74
CA SER A 20 35.61 -32.54 83.78
C SER A 20 36.61 -31.56 84.39
N ASP A 21 36.19 -30.32 84.68
CA ASP A 21 36.25 -29.88 86.06
C ASP A 21 35.33 -28.71 86.38
N LYS A 22 34.79 -28.77 87.59
CA LYS A 22 33.94 -27.77 88.21
C LYS A 22 34.82 -26.67 88.80
N LEU A 23 34.43 -25.43 88.50
CA LEU A 23 34.42 -24.25 89.37
C LEU A 23 35.74 -23.84 90.05
N GLN A 24 36.26 -22.70 89.58
CA GLN A 24 36.65 -21.65 90.51
C GLN A 24 36.17 -20.29 90.00
N LYS A 25 35.26 -19.68 90.77
CA LYS A 25 34.95 -18.25 90.66
C LYS A 25 36.22 -17.47 91.01
N SER A 26 36.69 -16.64 90.10
CA SER A 26 37.46 -15.44 90.43
C SER A 26 36.74 -14.24 89.83
N ASN A 27 36.57 -13.21 90.67
CA ASN A 27 35.94 -11.95 90.37
C ASN A 27 36.67 -11.20 89.23
N GLU A 28 36.02 -11.03 88.08
CA GLU A 28 36.38 -10.05 87.04
C GLU A 28 35.10 -9.37 86.48
N SER A 29 34.14 -9.01 87.34
CA SER A 29 32.88 -8.36 86.93
C SER A 29 32.86 -6.85 87.20
N GLY A 30 34.01 -6.18 87.22
CA GLY A 30 34.14 -4.75 87.54
C GLY A 30 34.72 -3.88 86.42
N GLU A 31 35.57 -4.42 85.55
CA GLU A 31 36.19 -3.66 84.45
C GLU A 31 35.38 -3.72 83.15
N ALA A 32 34.76 -4.86 82.83
CA ALA A 32 33.99 -5.05 81.59
C ALA A 32 32.77 -4.09 81.48
N ASP A 33 31.98 -3.94 82.54
CA ASP A 33 30.80 -3.04 82.56
C ASP A 33 31.20 -1.55 82.44
N SER A 34 32.41 -1.18 82.90
CA SER A 34 32.90 0.21 82.84
C SER A 34 33.39 0.59 81.44
N VAL A 35 34.07 -0.32 80.75
CA VAL A 35 34.58 -0.15 79.38
C VAL A 35 33.44 -0.15 78.37
N GLU A 36 32.45 -1.02 78.54
CA GLU A 36 31.26 -1.06 77.67
C GLU A 36 30.42 0.22 77.81
N SER A 37 30.35 0.82 79.01
CA SER A 37 29.68 2.11 79.24
C SER A 37 30.41 3.33 78.67
N LEU A 38 31.76 3.26 78.55
CA LEU A 38 32.61 4.31 77.97
C LEU A 38 32.60 4.23 76.44
N GLN A 39 32.74 3.03 75.87
CA GLN A 39 32.63 2.79 74.43
C GLN A 39 31.27 3.21 73.87
N SER A 40 30.18 3.01 74.63
CA SER A 40 28.85 3.46 74.22
C SER A 40 28.70 4.99 74.22
N LYS A 41 29.44 5.72 75.07
CA LYS A 41 29.44 7.19 75.07
C LYS A 41 30.25 7.77 73.92
N GLU A 42 31.44 7.23 73.66
CA GLU A 42 32.29 7.64 72.53
C GLU A 42 31.57 7.37 71.19
N ALA A 43 30.86 6.24 71.07
CA ALA A 43 30.05 5.95 69.89
C ALA A 43 28.94 6.99 69.64
N ILE A 44 28.32 7.52 70.70
CA ILE A 44 27.29 8.56 70.61
C ILE A 44 27.90 9.88 70.16
N GLU A 45 29.08 10.25 70.66
CA GLU A 45 29.79 11.46 70.25
C GLU A 45 30.10 11.42 68.75
N HIS A 46 30.72 10.34 68.26
CA HIS A 46 30.97 10.14 66.84
C HIS A 46 29.68 10.16 65.99
N PHE A 47 28.58 9.58 66.49
CA PHE A 47 27.30 9.66 65.78
C PHE A 47 26.73 11.09 65.72
N ILE A 48 26.89 11.89 66.78
CA ILE A 48 26.46 13.30 66.79
C ILE A 48 27.31 14.12 65.82
N ASP A 49 28.63 13.95 65.84
CA ASP A 49 29.55 14.66 64.95
C ASP A 49 29.30 14.30 63.48
N GLY A 50 29.00 13.03 63.21
CA GLY A 50 28.55 12.57 61.89
C GLY A 50 27.26 13.27 61.43
N ASN A 51 26.24 13.37 62.29
CA ASN A 51 24.99 14.08 61.96
C ASN A 51 25.21 15.58 61.73
N ILE A 52 26.15 16.20 62.48
CA ILE A 52 26.51 17.61 62.28
C ILE A 52 27.21 17.81 60.92
N ALA A 53 28.10 16.89 60.53
CA ALA A 53 28.77 16.94 59.23
C ALA A 53 27.79 16.69 58.06
N ASP A 54 26.89 15.70 58.18
CA ASP A 54 25.82 15.41 57.22
C ASP A 54 24.92 16.65 57.03
N ALA A 55 24.46 17.27 58.12
CA ALA A 55 23.64 18.48 58.06
C ALA A 55 24.35 19.69 57.38
N LYS A 56 25.69 19.71 57.35
CA LYS A 56 26.50 20.71 56.64
C LYS A 56 26.76 20.33 55.17
N GLY A 57 26.33 19.16 54.72
CA GLY A 57 26.59 18.61 53.40
C GLY A 57 28.01 18.04 53.23
N ASP A 58 28.77 17.87 54.32
CA ASP A 58 30.09 17.23 54.30
C ASP A 58 29.95 15.72 54.53
N TYR A 59 29.41 15.04 53.53
CA TYR A 59 29.14 13.60 53.57
C TYR A 59 30.41 12.77 53.72
N ALA A 60 31.57 13.27 53.29
CA ALA A 60 32.83 12.53 53.40
C ALA A 60 33.27 12.43 54.86
N SER A 61 33.24 13.56 55.59
CA SER A 61 33.54 13.58 57.02
C SER A 61 32.46 12.82 57.81
N ALA A 62 31.18 13.01 57.47
CA ALA A 62 30.07 12.31 58.12
C ALA A 62 30.21 10.77 58.03
N ILE A 63 30.57 10.24 56.86
CA ILE A 63 30.81 8.81 56.67
C ILE A 63 31.93 8.30 57.59
N VAL A 64 33.01 9.05 57.80
CA VAL A 64 34.12 8.64 58.69
C VAL A 64 33.63 8.55 60.13
N GLU A 65 32.98 9.60 60.61
CA GLU A 65 32.44 9.65 61.98
C GLU A 65 31.41 8.54 62.23
N TYR A 66 30.51 8.28 61.27
CA TYR A 66 29.58 7.18 61.40
C TYR A 66 30.24 5.80 61.33
N GLN A 67 31.32 5.61 60.56
CA GLN A 67 32.07 4.35 60.53
C GLN A 67 32.73 4.07 61.89
N ASP A 68 33.28 5.10 62.53
CA ASP A 68 33.91 4.97 63.85
C ASP A 68 32.85 4.71 64.93
N ALA A 69 31.71 5.43 64.90
CA ALA A 69 30.55 5.11 65.74
C ALA A 69 30.08 3.67 65.57
N LEU A 70 30.04 3.16 64.33
CA LEU A 70 29.59 1.82 64.01
C LEU A 70 30.54 0.73 64.51
N ARG A 71 31.87 0.97 64.52
CA ARG A 71 32.85 0.01 65.07
C ARG A 71 32.68 -0.18 66.57
N MET A 72 32.25 0.87 67.26
CA MET A 72 32.09 0.89 68.72
C MET A 72 30.72 0.34 69.14
N ASP A 73 29.64 0.77 68.47
CA ASP A 73 28.27 0.40 68.82
C ASP A 73 27.39 0.23 67.55
N PRO A 74 27.27 -1.01 67.01
CA PRO A 74 26.50 -1.28 65.81
C PRO A 74 24.98 -1.09 65.99
N LYS A 75 24.49 0.13 65.75
CA LYS A 75 23.06 0.49 65.83
C LYS A 75 22.42 0.71 64.47
N ALA A 76 21.12 0.37 64.36
CA ALA A 76 20.35 0.53 63.13
C ALA A 76 20.35 1.98 62.60
N GLY A 77 20.26 2.97 63.50
CA GLY A 77 20.32 4.39 63.14
C GLY A 77 21.66 4.82 62.52
N VAL A 78 22.78 4.27 62.98
CA VAL A 78 24.12 4.57 62.42
C VAL A 78 24.26 3.96 61.02
N TYR A 79 23.84 2.70 60.85
CA TYR A 79 23.77 2.05 59.54
C TYR A 79 22.88 2.81 58.55
N TYR A 80 21.75 3.33 59.01
CA TYR A 80 20.83 4.13 58.20
C TYR A 80 21.45 5.46 57.73
N SER A 81 22.06 6.23 58.63
CA SER A 81 22.75 7.48 58.26
C SER A 81 23.90 7.23 57.28
N LEU A 82 24.72 6.20 57.50
CA LEU A 82 25.76 5.77 56.54
C LEU A 82 25.18 5.44 55.17
N ALA A 83 24.06 4.71 55.13
CA ALA A 83 23.45 4.31 53.88
C ALA A 83 22.95 5.52 53.06
N LYS A 84 22.37 6.52 53.73
CA LYS A 84 21.96 7.79 53.09
C LYS A 84 23.15 8.52 52.48
N ASP A 85 24.24 8.69 53.23
CA ASP A 85 25.41 9.41 52.72
C ASP A 85 26.10 8.65 51.60
N TYR A 86 26.14 7.32 51.68
CA TYR A 86 26.61 6.50 50.57
C TYR A 86 25.71 6.59 49.34
N LEU A 87 24.39 6.71 49.51
CA LEU A 87 23.48 6.93 48.40
C LEU A 87 23.71 8.30 47.74
N LEU A 88 23.83 9.37 48.54
CA LEU A 88 24.09 10.73 48.07
C LEU A 88 25.46 10.86 47.38
N THR A 89 26.46 10.09 47.83
CA THR A 89 27.78 10.02 47.19
C THR A 89 27.87 8.97 46.07
N ASN A 90 26.74 8.42 45.64
CA ASN A 90 26.59 7.44 44.55
C ASN A 90 27.39 6.12 44.75
N LYS A 91 27.63 5.73 46.01
CA LYS A 91 28.29 4.48 46.40
C LYS A 91 27.24 3.40 46.68
N LEU A 92 26.48 3.02 45.65
CA LEU A 92 25.28 2.17 45.76
C LEU A 92 25.50 0.81 46.45
N SER A 93 26.64 0.16 46.23
CA SER A 93 26.95 -1.13 46.88
C SER A 93 27.13 -1.00 48.40
N LEU A 94 27.78 0.07 48.85
CA LEU A 94 27.96 0.37 50.26
C LEU A 94 26.65 0.85 50.88
N ALA A 95 25.87 1.68 50.17
CA ALA A 95 24.55 2.09 50.60
C ALA A 95 23.66 0.86 50.82
N LEU A 96 23.62 -0.07 49.86
CA LEU A 96 22.83 -1.30 49.93
C LEU A 96 23.24 -2.21 51.09
N SER A 97 24.55 -2.38 51.32
CA SER A 97 25.04 -3.20 52.43
C SER A 97 24.62 -2.61 53.79
N ASN A 98 24.80 -1.30 53.98
CA ASN A 98 24.49 -0.64 55.24
C ASN A 98 22.98 -0.58 55.50
N ILE A 99 22.16 -0.27 54.50
CA ILE A 99 20.71 -0.20 54.70
C ILE A 99 20.10 -1.60 54.98
N ASN A 100 20.65 -2.67 54.40
CA ASN A 100 20.23 -4.03 54.73
C ASN A 100 20.54 -4.38 56.18
N ASN A 101 21.67 -3.93 56.73
CA ASN A 101 21.99 -4.11 58.15
C ASN A 101 21.03 -3.31 59.04
N ALA A 102 20.70 -2.07 58.67
CA ALA A 102 19.71 -1.27 59.39
C ALA A 102 18.34 -1.98 59.46
N VAL A 103 17.84 -2.46 58.32
CA VAL A 103 16.57 -3.21 58.22
C VAL A 103 16.62 -4.54 58.98
N LYS A 104 17.77 -5.22 59.03
CA LYS A 104 17.95 -6.47 59.77
C LYS A 104 17.87 -6.25 61.28
N LEU A 105 18.38 -5.13 61.78
CA LEU A 105 18.37 -4.77 63.19
C LEU A 105 17.01 -4.23 63.64
N ASP A 106 16.34 -3.45 62.79
CA ASP A 106 14.97 -2.98 63.01
C ASP A 106 14.17 -3.03 61.71
N SER A 107 13.25 -3.99 61.65
CA SER A 107 12.39 -4.26 60.48
C SER A 107 11.03 -3.55 60.55
N SER A 108 10.82 -2.70 61.55
CA SER A 108 9.57 -1.95 61.77
C SER A 108 9.64 -0.50 61.33
N ASN A 109 10.83 0.04 61.09
CA ASN A 109 11.05 1.43 60.71
C ASN A 109 10.85 1.68 59.21
N VAL A 110 9.88 2.53 58.86
CA VAL A 110 9.51 2.87 57.48
C VAL A 110 10.63 3.60 56.74
N ASP A 111 11.37 4.49 57.41
CA ASP A 111 12.41 5.31 56.78
C ASP A 111 13.56 4.46 56.24
N TYR A 112 13.82 3.32 56.86
CA TYR A 112 14.87 2.39 56.41
C TYR A 112 14.47 1.74 55.09
N TYR A 113 13.19 1.37 54.96
CA TYR A 113 12.67 0.83 53.71
C TYR A 113 12.56 1.89 52.60
N ASN A 114 12.35 3.17 52.94
CA ASN A 114 12.37 4.26 51.95
C ASN A 114 13.75 4.37 51.29
N VAL A 115 14.82 4.42 52.10
CA VAL A 115 16.20 4.46 51.58
C VAL A 115 16.54 3.16 50.86
N LEU A 116 16.10 2.00 51.35
CA LEU A 116 16.32 0.72 50.67
C LEU A 116 15.66 0.70 49.27
N ALA A 117 14.42 1.19 49.16
CA ALA A 117 13.70 1.28 47.90
C ALA A 117 14.39 2.23 46.90
N GLU A 118 14.93 3.35 47.39
CA GLU A 118 15.68 4.31 46.58
C GLU A 118 17.01 3.74 46.09
N VAL A 119 17.77 3.07 46.96
CA VAL A 119 19.02 2.37 46.59
C VAL A 119 18.75 1.33 45.51
N TYR A 120 17.69 0.52 45.65
CA TYR A 120 17.31 -0.45 44.62
C TYR A 120 16.88 0.21 43.31
N SER A 121 16.13 1.32 43.38
CA SER A 121 15.69 2.06 42.20
C SER A 121 16.88 2.64 41.42
N ASN A 122 17.83 3.29 42.11
CA ASN A 122 19.06 3.81 41.50
C ASN A 122 19.97 2.70 40.97
N GLY A 123 19.94 1.53 41.62
CA GLY A 123 20.60 0.31 41.15
C GLY A 123 19.90 -0.41 39.99
N HIS A 124 18.80 0.13 39.45
CA HIS A 124 17.96 -0.49 38.41
C HIS A 124 17.39 -1.87 38.80
N GLN A 125 17.29 -2.14 40.10
CA GLN A 125 16.73 -3.38 40.67
C GLN A 125 15.25 -3.18 40.99
N ILE A 126 14.45 -3.08 39.92
CA ILE A 126 13.03 -2.66 40.00
C ILE A 126 12.17 -3.61 40.84
N ASP A 127 12.38 -4.93 40.74
CA ASP A 127 11.62 -5.92 41.53
C ASP A 127 11.93 -5.81 43.03
N SER A 128 13.20 -5.59 43.38
CA SER A 128 13.62 -5.38 44.77
C SER A 128 13.07 -4.08 45.34
N ALA A 129 13.04 -3.01 44.54
CA ALA A 129 12.42 -1.74 44.92
C ALA A 129 10.92 -1.91 45.18
N ALA A 130 10.21 -2.68 44.34
CA ALA A 130 8.79 -2.97 44.53
C ALA A 130 8.52 -3.68 45.87
N LEU A 131 9.32 -4.69 46.21
CA LEU A 131 9.20 -5.40 47.50
C LEU A 131 9.43 -4.48 48.71
N ALA A 132 10.38 -3.53 48.60
CA ALA A 132 10.61 -2.54 49.64
C ALA A 132 9.39 -1.61 49.82
N TYR A 133 8.78 -1.13 48.73
CA TYR A 133 7.55 -0.33 48.81
C TYR A 133 6.34 -1.12 49.33
N GLU A 134 6.19 -2.40 48.96
CA GLU A 134 5.16 -3.27 49.54
C GLU A 134 5.32 -3.42 51.06
N LYS A 135 6.56 -3.47 51.54
CA LYS A 135 6.87 -3.53 52.97
C LYS A 135 6.55 -2.20 53.66
N ILE A 136 6.84 -1.06 53.04
CA ILE A 136 6.44 0.27 53.54
C ILE A 136 4.92 0.33 53.71
N ILE A 137 4.15 -0.05 52.69
CA ILE A 137 2.67 -0.02 52.74
C ILE A 137 2.10 -0.92 53.84
N LYS A 138 2.77 -2.04 54.15
CA LYS A 138 2.37 -2.94 55.25
C LYS A 138 2.62 -2.34 56.64
N LEU A 139 3.65 -1.52 56.78
CA LEU A 139 4.02 -0.87 58.05
C LEU A 139 3.26 0.44 58.26
N ASP A 140 3.07 1.20 57.18
CA ASP A 140 2.33 2.45 57.13
C ASP A 140 1.36 2.44 55.95
N SER A 141 0.11 2.11 56.24
CA SER A 141 -0.96 2.05 55.24
C SER A 141 -1.38 3.42 54.71
N GLY A 142 -0.90 4.52 55.29
CA GLY A 142 -1.15 5.89 54.85
C GLY A 142 -0.04 6.46 53.96
N ASN A 143 1.01 5.69 53.66
CA ASN A 143 2.19 6.20 52.96
C ASN A 143 1.95 6.50 51.48
N VAL A 144 1.60 7.76 51.19
CA VAL A 144 1.30 8.26 49.84
C VAL A 144 2.43 8.00 48.84
N GLY A 145 3.68 8.28 49.24
CA GLY A 145 4.85 8.12 48.37
C GLY A 145 5.08 6.67 47.95
N ALA A 146 4.93 5.72 48.89
CA ALA A 146 5.09 4.30 48.60
C ALA A 146 4.01 3.78 47.65
N TYR A 147 2.74 4.19 47.82
CA TYR A 147 1.68 3.83 46.87
C TYR A 147 1.98 4.36 45.46
N TYR A 148 2.36 5.64 45.33
CA TYR A 148 2.64 6.25 44.03
C TYR A 148 3.84 5.57 43.33
N ASN A 149 4.94 5.37 44.05
CA ASN A 149 6.16 4.78 43.48
C ASN A 149 5.97 3.32 43.12
N LEU A 150 5.30 2.53 43.96
CA LEU A 150 4.96 1.13 43.65
C LEU A 150 4.03 1.04 42.43
N ALA A 151 3.01 1.89 42.37
CA ALA A 151 2.11 1.94 41.22
C ALA A 151 2.84 2.30 39.92
N ASN A 152 3.78 3.25 39.98
CA ASN A 152 4.60 3.64 38.83
C ASN A 152 5.49 2.48 38.34
N ILE A 153 6.10 1.73 39.26
CA ILE A 153 6.87 0.52 38.94
C ILE A 153 5.98 -0.54 38.25
N TYR A 154 4.76 -0.74 38.76
CA TYR A 154 3.81 -1.71 38.22
C TYR A 154 3.08 -1.23 36.96
N GLN A 155 3.19 0.05 36.58
CA GLN A 155 2.41 0.63 35.48
C GLN A 155 2.61 -0.15 34.18
N GLN A 156 3.83 -0.60 33.85
CA GLN A 156 4.11 -1.34 32.62
C GLN A 156 3.86 -2.84 32.75
N SER A 157 4.37 -3.48 33.81
CA SER A 157 4.38 -4.93 33.94
C SER A 157 3.08 -5.51 34.53
N LYS A 158 2.38 -4.75 35.37
CA LYS A 158 1.20 -5.17 36.13
C LYS A 158 0.14 -4.05 36.19
N PRO A 159 -0.43 -3.64 35.03
CA PRO A 159 -1.25 -2.43 34.94
C PRO A 159 -2.52 -2.44 35.82
N LEU A 160 -3.16 -3.59 36.02
CA LEU A 160 -4.32 -3.71 36.90
C LEU A 160 -3.95 -3.50 38.38
N GLN A 161 -2.76 -3.97 38.79
CA GLN A 161 -2.27 -3.75 40.15
C GLN A 161 -1.88 -2.29 40.36
N ALA A 162 -1.20 -1.69 39.40
CA ALA A 162 -0.90 -0.25 39.41
C ALA A 162 -2.17 0.59 39.55
N MET A 163 -3.22 0.26 38.77
CA MET A 163 -4.51 0.94 38.85
C MET A 163 -5.16 0.81 40.24
N SER A 164 -5.12 -0.37 40.86
CA SER A 164 -5.63 -0.54 42.23
C SER A 164 -4.84 0.26 43.26
N LEU A 165 -3.52 0.36 43.11
CA LEU A 165 -2.67 1.17 43.98
C LEU A 165 -2.95 2.66 43.83
N TYR A 166 -3.12 3.16 42.61
CA TYR A 166 -3.51 4.54 42.36
C TYR A 166 -4.91 4.86 42.91
N GLN A 167 -5.87 3.95 42.76
CA GLN A 167 -7.20 4.13 43.35
C GLN A 167 -7.14 4.19 44.89
N LYS A 168 -6.37 3.32 45.53
CA LYS A 168 -6.13 3.38 46.98
C LYS A 168 -5.46 4.70 47.38
N LEU A 169 -4.48 5.16 46.61
CA LEU A 169 -3.86 6.45 46.85
C LEU A 169 -4.89 7.60 46.84
N LEU A 170 -5.79 7.64 45.85
CA LEU A 170 -6.86 8.64 45.78
C LEU A 170 -7.86 8.53 46.95
N THR A 171 -8.03 7.36 47.58
CA THR A 171 -8.86 7.27 48.80
C THR A 171 -8.20 7.94 50.01
N ILE A 172 -6.87 8.09 50.00
CA ILE A 172 -6.09 8.72 51.08
C ILE A 172 -5.96 10.23 50.82
N THR A 173 -5.59 10.62 49.60
CA THR A 173 -5.26 12.01 49.25
C THR A 173 -6.45 12.81 48.71
N GLY A 174 -7.49 12.14 48.25
CA GLY A 174 -8.54 12.75 47.43
C GLY A 174 -8.12 12.88 45.96
N PRO A 175 -8.95 13.53 45.11
CA PRO A 175 -8.68 13.70 43.69
C PRO A 175 -7.39 14.50 43.45
N GLU A 176 -6.37 13.87 42.88
CA GLU A 176 -5.09 14.50 42.56
C GLU A 176 -4.79 14.36 41.06
N TRP A 177 -4.43 15.46 40.41
CA TRP A 177 -4.20 15.51 38.97
C TRP A 177 -3.17 14.50 38.48
N SER A 178 -2.01 14.42 39.16
CA SER A 178 -0.87 13.57 38.77
C SER A 178 -1.26 12.08 38.73
N VAL A 179 -2.13 11.67 39.66
CA VAL A 179 -2.60 10.29 39.83
C VAL A 179 -3.75 10.00 38.86
N LEU A 180 -4.73 10.90 38.77
CA LEU A 180 -5.86 10.77 37.85
C LEU A 180 -5.40 10.68 36.39
N ALA A 181 -4.40 11.48 35.98
CA ALA A 181 -3.84 11.41 34.63
C ALA A 181 -3.26 10.03 34.30
N ARG A 182 -2.56 9.42 35.26
CA ARG A 182 -2.01 8.05 35.11
C ARG A 182 -3.09 6.99 35.08
N ILE A 183 -4.15 7.14 35.89
CA ILE A 183 -5.31 6.24 35.85
C ILE A 183 -6.00 6.31 34.50
N ALA A 184 -6.25 7.52 33.97
CA ALA A 184 -6.88 7.70 32.66
C ALA A 184 -6.04 7.07 31.54
N GLU A 185 -4.72 7.32 31.52
CA GLU A 185 -3.79 6.70 30.56
C GLU A 185 -3.84 5.17 30.62
N LEU A 186 -3.81 4.60 31.83
CA LEU A 186 -3.91 3.15 32.04
C LEU A 186 -5.26 2.59 31.57
N GLN A 187 -6.36 3.29 31.85
CA GLN A 187 -7.70 2.89 31.43
C GLN A 187 -7.85 2.91 29.91
N GLU A 188 -7.36 3.94 29.23
CA GLU A 188 -7.32 4.00 27.76
C GLU A 188 -6.53 2.83 27.18
N ARG A 189 -5.34 2.55 27.72
CA ARG A 189 -4.49 1.45 27.23
C ARG A 189 -5.11 0.07 27.44
N LEU A 190 -5.89 -0.10 28.51
CA LEU A 190 -6.61 -1.33 28.81
C LEU A 190 -7.95 -1.45 28.06
N GLY A 191 -8.36 -0.42 27.29
CA GLY A 191 -9.65 -0.40 26.60
C GLY A 191 -10.85 -0.15 27.53
N ASN A 192 -10.63 0.31 28.76
CA ASN A 192 -11.67 0.62 29.74
C ASN A 192 -12.25 2.03 29.51
N THR A 193 -12.78 2.27 28.32
CA THR A 193 -13.13 3.62 27.83
C THR A 193 -14.17 4.34 28.71
N ASP A 194 -15.17 3.63 29.23
CA ASP A 194 -16.20 4.26 30.09
C ASP A 194 -15.66 4.75 31.43
N GLU A 195 -14.72 4.01 32.04
CA GLU A 195 -14.06 4.44 33.27
C GLU A 195 -13.04 5.54 33.00
N SER A 196 -12.35 5.49 31.85
CA SER A 196 -11.48 6.56 31.37
C SER A 196 -12.23 7.89 31.27
N ILE A 197 -13.40 7.90 30.64
CA ILE A 197 -14.28 9.08 30.54
C ILE A 197 -14.56 9.68 31.92
N LYS A 198 -14.94 8.86 32.92
CA LYS A 198 -15.21 9.34 34.27
C LYS A 198 -13.97 9.95 34.93
N THR A 199 -12.81 9.32 34.77
CA THR A 199 -11.53 9.83 35.30
C THR A 199 -11.14 11.15 34.61
N ILE A 200 -11.34 11.26 33.31
CA ILE A 200 -11.07 12.49 32.54
C ILE A 200 -12.04 13.62 32.94
N GLU A 201 -13.31 13.30 33.16
CA GLU A 201 -14.29 14.26 33.70
C GLU A 201 -13.85 14.77 35.09
N GLN A 202 -13.30 13.91 35.95
CA GLN A 202 -12.71 14.33 37.22
C GLN A 202 -11.49 15.25 37.02
N LEU A 203 -10.60 14.95 36.07
CA LEU A 203 -9.50 15.86 35.71
C LEU A 203 -10.07 17.25 35.35
N LEU A 204 -11.08 17.31 34.48
CA LEU A 204 -11.68 18.58 34.08
C LEU A 204 -12.43 19.32 35.20
N THR A 205 -12.77 18.67 36.32
CA THR A 205 -13.26 19.38 37.52
C THR A 205 -12.15 20.12 38.25
N LEU A 206 -10.91 19.60 38.21
CA LEU A 206 -9.73 20.21 38.82
C LEU A 206 -9.17 21.35 37.95
N ASP A 207 -9.10 21.15 36.64
CA ASP A 207 -8.71 22.18 35.68
C ASP A 207 -9.68 22.21 34.48
N PRO A 208 -10.77 22.99 34.58
CA PRO A 208 -11.75 23.11 33.50
C PRO A 208 -11.19 23.81 32.25
N SER A 209 -10.07 24.52 32.35
CA SER A 209 -9.49 25.30 31.25
C SER A 209 -8.57 24.47 30.34
N ASN A 210 -8.25 23.24 30.76
CA ASN A 210 -7.32 22.37 30.06
C ASN A 210 -7.86 21.88 28.71
N VAL A 211 -7.40 22.49 27.62
CA VAL A 211 -7.85 22.18 26.26
C VAL A 211 -7.46 20.76 25.85
N GLU A 212 -6.24 20.32 26.18
CA GLU A 212 -5.75 18.99 25.80
C GLU A 212 -6.54 17.87 26.49
N VAL A 213 -6.91 18.04 27.76
CA VAL A 213 -7.76 17.06 28.46
C VAL A 213 -9.19 17.07 27.93
N ARG A 214 -9.72 18.21 27.47
CA ARG A 214 -11.01 18.27 26.78
C ARG A 214 -10.96 17.51 25.45
N LYS A 215 -9.88 17.63 24.67
CA LYS A 215 -9.69 16.85 23.44
C LYS A 215 -9.60 15.36 23.72
N LEU A 216 -8.86 14.97 24.76
CA LEU A 216 -8.81 13.58 25.21
C LEU A 216 -10.19 13.04 25.56
N LEU A 217 -11.03 13.83 26.25
CA LEU A 217 -12.42 13.45 26.54
C LEU A 217 -13.23 13.22 25.25
N ILE A 218 -13.08 14.10 24.26
CA ILE A 218 -13.75 13.96 22.95
C ILE A 218 -13.28 12.67 22.27
N GLU A 219 -11.98 12.38 22.24
CA GLU A 219 -11.44 11.13 21.70
C GLU A 219 -12.01 9.90 22.40
N SER A 220 -12.07 9.91 23.74
CA SER A 220 -12.68 8.82 24.51
C SER A 220 -14.18 8.69 24.23
N TYR A 221 -14.91 9.78 24.02
CA TYR A 221 -16.31 9.73 23.58
C TYR A 221 -16.46 9.09 22.19
N ILE A 222 -15.57 9.42 21.24
CA ILE A 222 -15.57 8.80 19.90
C ILE A 222 -15.33 7.29 20.01
N LYS A 223 -14.33 6.86 20.78
CA LYS A 223 -14.02 5.44 21.01
C LYS A 223 -15.17 4.67 21.68
N ALA A 224 -15.91 5.35 22.57
CA ALA A 224 -17.07 4.79 23.26
C ALA A 224 -18.37 4.87 22.43
N ASP A 225 -18.30 5.27 21.15
CA ASP A 225 -19.45 5.49 20.25
C ASP A 225 -20.48 6.50 20.81
N LYS A 226 -20.03 7.41 21.69
CA LYS A 226 -20.83 8.51 22.27
C LYS A 226 -20.75 9.75 21.38
N LEU A 227 -21.09 9.57 20.10
CA LEU A 227 -20.84 10.55 19.04
C LEU A 227 -21.52 11.91 19.26
N ASP A 228 -22.76 11.92 19.79
CA ASP A 228 -23.48 13.17 20.06
C ASP A 228 -22.78 14.02 21.13
N LYS A 229 -22.24 13.38 22.17
CA LYS A 229 -21.47 14.08 23.22
C LYS A 229 -20.14 14.61 22.67
N ALA A 230 -19.47 13.82 21.83
CA ALA A 230 -18.25 14.23 21.16
C ALA A 230 -18.50 15.47 20.30
N ILE A 231 -19.53 15.46 19.44
CA ILE A 231 -19.89 16.62 18.60
C ILE A 231 -20.22 17.84 19.46
N SER A 232 -21.05 17.70 20.49
CA SER A 232 -21.40 18.83 21.37
C SER A 232 -20.16 19.42 22.04
N SER A 233 -19.23 18.58 22.50
CA SER A 233 -17.98 19.02 23.12
C SER A 233 -17.02 19.67 22.11
N ILE A 234 -16.99 19.18 20.87
CA ILE A 234 -16.26 19.80 19.76
C ILE A 234 -16.83 21.20 19.48
N ASP A 235 -18.15 21.34 19.33
CA ASP A 235 -18.80 22.61 19.01
C ASP A 235 -18.53 23.68 20.08
N GLU A 236 -18.59 23.30 21.36
CA GLU A 236 -18.25 24.19 22.48
C GLU A 236 -16.79 24.65 22.45
N LEU A 237 -15.86 23.75 22.09
CA LEU A 237 -14.44 24.05 22.07
C LEU A 237 -14.05 24.86 20.82
N GLU A 238 -14.65 24.52 19.68
CA GLU A 238 -14.49 25.22 18.40
C GLU A 238 -14.97 26.68 18.48
N ALA A 239 -16.07 26.95 19.21
CA ALA A 239 -16.55 28.31 19.43
C ALA A 239 -15.51 29.20 20.15
N LYS A 240 -14.62 28.61 20.94
CA LYS A 240 -13.54 29.31 21.66
C LYS A 240 -12.23 29.31 20.89
N PHE A 241 -11.96 28.25 20.12
CA PHE A 241 -10.73 28.03 19.37
C PHE A 241 -11.03 27.74 17.89
N PRO A 242 -11.58 28.70 17.14
CA PRO A 242 -12.01 28.46 15.76
C PRO A 242 -10.86 28.14 14.78
N ASP A 243 -9.63 28.51 15.15
CA ASP A 243 -8.42 28.24 14.37
C ASP A 243 -7.85 26.83 14.59
N ASP A 244 -8.39 26.07 15.56
CA ASP A 244 -7.94 24.72 15.86
C ASP A 244 -8.55 23.70 14.89
N LEU A 245 -7.84 23.44 13.80
CA LEU A 245 -8.28 22.54 12.74
C LEU A 245 -8.38 21.07 13.20
N THR A 246 -7.76 20.70 14.33
CA THR A 246 -7.88 19.33 14.86
C THR A 246 -9.32 19.01 15.26
N LEU A 247 -10.07 20.00 15.73
CA LEU A 247 -11.48 19.86 16.10
C LEU A 247 -12.36 19.58 14.88
N ARG A 248 -12.11 20.29 13.78
CA ARG A 248 -12.75 20.06 12.48
C ARG A 248 -12.48 18.66 11.96
N GLU A 249 -11.23 18.21 12.09
CA GLU A 249 -10.82 16.87 11.65
C GLU A 249 -11.53 15.77 12.45
N MET A 250 -11.59 15.89 13.78
CA MET A 250 -12.32 14.95 14.64
C MET A 250 -13.81 14.90 14.28
N LYS A 251 -14.44 16.06 14.06
CA LYS A 251 -15.85 16.14 13.66
C LYS A 251 -16.11 15.51 12.30
N ALA A 252 -15.22 15.74 11.33
CA ALA A 252 -15.28 15.12 10.01
C ALA A 252 -15.18 13.58 10.11
N GLN A 253 -14.28 13.06 10.95
CA GLN A 253 -14.14 11.61 11.21
C GLN A 253 -15.42 11.02 11.82
N ILE A 254 -16.05 11.71 12.77
CA ILE A 254 -17.35 11.30 13.32
C ILE A 254 -18.41 11.20 12.21
N TYR A 255 -18.51 12.22 11.34
CA TYR A 255 -19.45 12.19 10.23
C TYR A 255 -19.15 11.07 9.23
N ILE A 256 -17.88 10.73 9.00
CA ILE A 256 -17.50 9.56 8.18
C ILE A 256 -17.96 8.25 8.83
N GLN A 257 -17.76 8.08 10.14
CA GLN A 257 -18.24 6.91 10.88
C GLN A 257 -19.76 6.74 10.80
N GLN A 258 -20.48 7.85 10.72
CA GLN A 258 -21.94 7.88 10.51
C GLN A 258 -22.36 7.82 9.03
N GLU A 259 -21.43 7.62 8.09
CA GLU A 259 -21.65 7.64 6.64
C GLU A 259 -22.23 8.97 6.09
N GLN A 260 -22.12 10.05 6.85
CA GLN A 260 -22.58 11.40 6.49
C GLN A 260 -21.50 12.15 5.70
N TRP A 261 -21.11 11.60 4.55
CA TRP A 261 -20.00 12.09 3.71
C TRP A 261 -20.09 13.57 3.32
N THR A 262 -21.30 14.09 3.08
CA THR A 262 -21.47 15.51 2.74
C THR A 262 -21.10 16.42 3.92
N LYS A 263 -21.51 16.07 5.15
CA LYS A 263 -21.17 16.86 6.34
C LYS A 263 -19.69 16.76 6.68
N ALA A 264 -19.10 15.57 6.52
CA ALA A 264 -17.66 15.39 6.65
C ALA A 264 -16.90 16.29 5.67
N LEU A 265 -17.39 16.44 4.43
CA LEU A 265 -16.77 17.30 3.43
C LEU A 265 -16.86 18.77 3.82
N ASP A 266 -17.98 19.21 4.40
CA ASP A 266 -18.14 20.58 4.87
C ASP A 266 -17.11 20.95 5.93
N GLU A 267 -16.85 20.06 6.90
CA GLU A 267 -15.78 20.25 7.89
C GLU A 267 -14.39 20.24 7.25
N TYR A 268 -14.13 19.28 6.34
CA TYR A 268 -12.85 19.21 5.64
C TYR A 268 -12.58 20.38 4.71
N ARG A 269 -13.59 21.05 4.15
CA ARG A 269 -13.40 22.24 3.31
C ARG A 269 -12.60 23.32 4.04
N VAL A 270 -12.88 23.54 5.33
CA VAL A 270 -12.12 24.49 6.17
C VAL A 270 -10.64 24.10 6.24
N ILE A 271 -10.34 22.80 6.35
CA ILE A 271 -8.97 22.28 6.39
C ILE A 271 -8.29 22.41 5.02
N LEU A 272 -9.02 22.11 3.94
CA LEU A 272 -8.55 22.23 2.56
C LEU A 272 -8.28 23.69 2.17
N ASP A 273 -9.04 24.65 2.70
CA ASP A 273 -8.87 26.09 2.51
C ASP A 273 -7.68 26.68 3.27
N SER A 274 -7.27 26.04 4.36
CA SER A 274 -6.22 26.60 5.22
C SER A 274 -4.84 26.55 4.53
N PRO A 275 -4.12 27.70 4.42
CA PRO A 275 -2.76 27.71 3.91
C PRO A 275 -1.75 27.12 4.90
N LYS A 276 -2.13 26.97 6.18
CA LYS A 276 -1.29 26.36 7.23
C LYS A 276 -1.18 24.83 7.05
N VAL A 277 -2.09 24.22 6.31
CA VAL A 277 -2.14 22.77 6.10
C VAL A 277 -1.31 22.42 4.87
N PRO A 278 -0.25 21.60 5.00
CA PRO A 278 0.55 21.17 3.86
C PRO A 278 -0.27 20.38 2.84
N MET A 279 0.08 20.49 1.55
CA MET A 279 -0.58 19.76 0.46
C MET A 279 -0.66 18.24 0.73
N GLU A 280 0.38 17.63 1.30
CA GLU A 280 0.37 16.20 1.62
C GLU A 280 -0.77 15.83 2.59
N SER A 281 -1.05 16.67 3.58
CA SER A 281 -2.15 16.43 4.53
C SER A 281 -3.50 16.62 3.85
N LYS A 282 -3.61 17.60 2.94
CA LYS A 282 -4.81 17.79 2.12
C LYS A 282 -5.08 16.61 1.17
N LEU A 283 -4.03 16.03 0.60
CA LEU A 283 -4.13 14.82 -0.23
C LEU A 283 -4.60 13.59 0.57
N LYS A 284 -4.29 13.49 1.87
CA LYS A 284 -4.84 12.43 2.74
C LYS A 284 -6.35 12.53 2.88
N ILE A 285 -6.90 13.75 2.95
CA ILE A 285 -8.36 13.95 2.91
C ILE A 285 -8.90 13.47 1.56
N GLY A 286 -8.29 13.88 0.45
CA GLY A 286 -8.67 13.41 -0.89
C GLY A 286 -8.62 11.89 -1.04
N SER A 287 -7.62 11.22 -0.47
CA SER A 287 -7.47 9.76 -0.56
C SER A 287 -8.54 9.00 0.23
N ILE A 288 -9.06 9.56 1.32
CA ILE A 288 -10.20 9.00 2.07
C ILE A 288 -11.44 8.93 1.14
N TYR A 289 -11.78 10.04 0.48
CA TYR A 289 -12.90 10.10 -0.46
C TYR A 289 -12.67 9.22 -1.69
N LEU A 290 -11.44 9.23 -2.23
CA LEU A 290 -11.10 8.40 -3.38
C LEU A 290 -11.27 6.91 -3.06
N THR A 291 -10.71 6.44 -1.95
CA THR A 291 -10.80 5.05 -1.51
C THR A 291 -12.25 4.63 -1.32
N GLN A 292 -13.06 5.48 -0.68
CA GLN A 292 -14.48 5.15 -0.51
C GLN A 292 -15.22 5.17 -1.85
N SER A 293 -14.93 6.11 -2.76
CA SER A 293 -15.57 6.17 -4.07
C SER A 293 -15.25 4.99 -4.99
N MET A 294 -14.19 4.23 -4.69
CA MET A 294 -13.90 2.96 -5.34
C MET A 294 -14.82 1.84 -4.86
N LYS A 295 -15.33 1.92 -3.63
CA LYS A 295 -16.31 0.96 -3.05
C LYS A 295 -17.74 1.37 -3.37
N ASP A 296 -18.02 2.67 -3.32
CA ASP A 296 -19.33 3.28 -3.58
C ASP A 296 -19.20 4.40 -4.60
N SER A 297 -19.62 4.13 -5.84
CA SER A 297 -19.52 5.08 -6.94
C SER A 297 -20.37 6.34 -6.75
N THR A 298 -21.35 6.34 -5.84
CA THR A 298 -22.18 7.52 -5.54
C THR A 298 -21.38 8.67 -4.94
N LEU A 299 -20.21 8.38 -4.37
CA LEU A 299 -19.31 9.39 -3.79
C LEU A 299 -18.35 10.03 -4.80
N LEU A 300 -18.28 9.54 -6.04
CA LEU A 300 -17.42 10.13 -7.08
C LEU A 300 -17.61 11.65 -7.26
N PRO A 301 -18.84 12.21 -7.21
CA PRO A 301 -19.04 13.66 -7.27
C PRO A 301 -18.46 14.42 -6.08
N LEU A 302 -18.48 13.84 -4.87
CA LEU A 302 -17.86 14.44 -3.68
C LEU A 302 -16.34 14.36 -3.77
N THR A 303 -15.80 13.20 -4.17
CA THR A 303 -14.37 13.00 -4.42
C THR A 303 -13.86 14.01 -5.43
N ARG A 304 -14.58 14.22 -6.55
CA ARG A 304 -14.26 15.27 -7.52
C ARG A 304 -14.17 16.63 -6.86
N GLN A 305 -15.16 17.03 -6.07
CA GLN A 305 -15.17 18.36 -5.43
C GLN A 305 -13.94 18.57 -4.55
N VAL A 306 -13.49 17.53 -3.83
CA VAL A 306 -12.25 17.59 -3.05
C VAL A 306 -11.06 17.85 -3.96
N PHE A 307 -10.90 17.08 -5.04
CA PHE A 307 -9.73 17.22 -5.92
C PHE A 307 -9.78 18.50 -6.78
N GLU A 308 -10.94 18.94 -7.26
CA GLU A 308 -11.09 20.24 -7.93
C GLU A 308 -10.73 21.41 -7.01
N LYS A 309 -11.02 21.28 -5.72
CA LYS A 309 -10.60 22.26 -4.72
C LYS A 309 -9.08 22.31 -4.61
N LEU A 310 -8.43 21.15 -4.52
CA LEU A 310 -6.96 21.04 -4.48
C LEU A 310 -6.28 21.52 -5.76
N ASP A 311 -6.95 21.38 -6.89
CA ASP A 311 -6.44 21.76 -8.20
C ASP A 311 -6.35 23.29 -8.36
N LYS A 312 -7.35 24.02 -7.85
CA LYS A 312 -7.35 25.49 -7.88
C LYS A 312 -6.15 26.10 -7.15
N ASP A 313 -5.71 25.42 -6.09
CA ASP A 313 -4.66 25.92 -5.21
C ASP A 313 -3.28 25.33 -5.57
N SER A 314 -3.18 24.44 -6.58
CA SER A 314 -1.90 23.81 -6.93
C SER A 314 -1.83 23.22 -8.33
N SER A 315 -0.64 23.24 -8.93
CA SER A 315 -0.30 22.43 -10.09
C SER A 315 0.28 21.06 -9.67
N ASN A 316 -0.43 20.37 -8.77
CA ASN A 316 0.03 19.08 -8.26
C ASN A 316 -0.38 17.94 -9.22
N TRP A 317 0.61 17.18 -9.70
CA TRP A 317 0.37 16.11 -10.67
C TRP A 317 -0.52 14.97 -10.14
N GLN A 318 -0.53 14.71 -8.82
CA GLN A 318 -1.38 13.66 -8.22
C GLN A 318 -2.86 14.06 -8.28
N VAL A 319 -3.15 15.35 -8.05
CA VAL A 319 -4.50 15.90 -8.19
C VAL A 319 -4.99 15.74 -9.62
N LYS A 320 -4.18 16.18 -10.59
CA LYS A 320 -4.44 16.03 -12.03
C LYS A 320 -4.65 14.57 -12.43
N MET A 321 -3.81 13.66 -11.93
CA MET A 321 -3.94 12.23 -12.19
C MET A 321 -5.30 11.69 -11.72
N VAL A 322 -5.71 12.03 -10.50
CA VAL A 322 -7.00 11.59 -9.95
C VAL A 322 -8.18 12.20 -10.71
N LEU A 323 -8.12 13.48 -11.06
CA LEU A 323 -9.18 14.13 -11.87
C LEU A 323 -9.30 13.48 -13.25
N GLY A 324 -8.18 13.12 -13.88
CA GLY A 324 -8.16 12.37 -15.15
C GLY A 324 -8.83 11.00 -15.02
N GLU A 325 -8.52 10.24 -13.96
CA GLU A 325 -9.15 8.94 -13.68
C GLU A 325 -10.65 9.05 -13.37
N ILE A 326 -11.07 10.10 -12.64
CA ILE A 326 -12.49 10.36 -12.40
C ILE A 326 -13.19 10.70 -13.73
N ALA A 327 -12.57 11.52 -14.59
CA ALA A 327 -13.11 11.85 -15.90
C ALA A 327 -13.25 10.62 -16.81
N LEU A 328 -12.28 9.69 -16.77
CA LEU A 328 -12.37 8.41 -17.46
C LEU A 328 -13.59 7.59 -17.03
N ARG A 329 -13.82 7.46 -15.72
CA ARG A 329 -14.98 6.72 -15.18
C ARG A 329 -16.31 7.32 -15.61
N GLU A 330 -16.36 8.63 -15.81
CA GLU A 330 -17.53 9.33 -16.33
C GLU A 330 -17.63 9.36 -17.85
N ARG A 331 -16.70 8.70 -18.56
CA ARG A 331 -16.61 8.71 -20.04
C ARG A 331 -16.46 10.13 -20.61
N LYS A 332 -15.76 11.02 -19.89
CA LYS A 332 -15.42 12.38 -20.30
C LYS A 332 -13.99 12.41 -20.83
N ASP A 333 -13.75 11.71 -21.94
CA ASP A 333 -12.43 11.51 -22.52
C ASP A 333 -11.69 12.81 -22.81
N SER A 334 -12.38 13.86 -23.28
CA SER A 334 -11.74 15.16 -23.55
C SER A 334 -11.15 15.80 -22.30
N VAL A 335 -11.83 15.66 -21.16
CA VAL A 335 -11.35 16.15 -19.86
C VAL A 335 -10.19 15.28 -19.39
N ALA A 336 -10.34 13.95 -19.45
CA ALA A 336 -9.28 13.02 -19.08
C ALA A 336 -7.98 13.24 -19.87
N ILE A 337 -8.08 13.43 -21.19
CA ILE A 337 -6.94 13.77 -22.06
C ILE A 337 -6.27 15.07 -21.61
N SER A 338 -7.04 16.10 -21.27
CA SER A 338 -6.50 17.37 -20.79
C SER A 338 -5.71 17.18 -19.48
N GLU A 339 -6.30 16.49 -18.51
CA GLU A 339 -5.66 16.26 -17.21
C GLU A 339 -4.38 15.41 -17.36
N PHE A 340 -4.43 14.28 -18.07
CA PHE A 340 -3.23 13.45 -18.26
C PHE A 340 -2.14 14.16 -19.06
N LYS A 341 -2.51 15.05 -20.00
CA LYS A 341 -1.53 15.90 -20.69
C LYS A 341 -0.81 16.84 -19.72
N GLU A 342 -1.50 17.39 -18.73
CA GLU A 342 -0.85 18.16 -17.67
C GLU A 342 0.04 17.27 -16.79
N VAL A 343 -0.42 16.07 -16.40
CA VAL A 343 0.39 15.12 -15.63
C VAL A 343 1.69 14.77 -16.36
N THR A 344 1.65 14.48 -17.66
CA THR A 344 2.87 14.18 -18.43
C THR A 344 3.83 15.37 -18.52
N SER A 345 3.35 16.59 -18.32
CA SER A 345 4.17 17.80 -18.28
C SER A 345 4.81 18.02 -16.90
N LEU A 346 4.04 17.79 -15.83
CA LEU A 346 4.42 17.99 -14.43
C LEU A 346 5.24 16.83 -13.85
N ALA A 347 4.93 15.60 -14.26
CA ALA A 347 5.52 14.35 -13.77
C ALA A 347 5.98 13.49 -14.95
N ARG A 348 6.98 13.98 -15.70
CA ARG A 348 7.55 13.28 -16.87
C ARG A 348 8.07 11.87 -16.54
N TRP A 349 8.45 11.64 -15.28
CA TRP A 349 8.93 10.38 -14.74
C TRP A 349 7.82 9.36 -14.44
N ASN A 350 6.54 9.72 -14.57
CA ASN A 350 5.40 8.83 -14.31
C ASN A 350 4.93 8.14 -15.62
N PRO A 351 5.22 6.84 -15.83
CA PRO A 351 4.84 6.11 -17.04
C PRO A 351 3.32 5.86 -17.17
N ASP A 352 2.59 5.81 -16.05
CA ASP A 352 1.15 5.56 -16.06
C ASP A 352 0.40 6.70 -16.74
N ALA A 353 0.81 7.94 -16.49
CA ALA A 353 0.23 9.12 -17.14
C ALA A 353 0.39 9.10 -18.66
N TRP A 354 1.59 8.73 -19.15
CA TRP A 354 1.86 8.58 -20.59
C TRP A 354 1.03 7.46 -21.19
N THR A 355 0.93 6.33 -20.49
CA THR A 355 0.13 5.17 -20.92
C THR A 355 -1.36 5.53 -21.00
N ARG A 356 -1.91 6.20 -19.99
CA ARG A 356 -3.31 6.66 -19.97
C ARG A 356 -3.58 7.63 -21.12
N LEU A 357 -2.71 8.61 -21.34
CA LEU A 357 -2.86 9.57 -22.42
C LEU A 357 -2.77 8.91 -23.81
N GLY A 358 -1.76 8.06 -24.03
CA GLY A 358 -1.57 7.33 -25.28
C GLY A 358 -2.72 6.36 -25.57
N GLY A 359 -3.17 5.62 -24.56
CA GLY A 359 -4.33 4.72 -24.65
C GLY A 359 -5.61 5.46 -25.01
N LEU A 360 -5.89 6.61 -24.38
CA LEU A 360 -7.04 7.43 -24.70
C LEU A 360 -7.03 7.96 -26.14
N TYR A 361 -5.87 8.38 -26.65
CA TYR A 361 -5.77 8.75 -28.06
C TYR A 361 -6.01 7.55 -28.98
N PHE A 362 -5.46 6.38 -28.64
CA PHE A 362 -5.66 5.15 -29.40
C PHE A 362 -7.13 4.73 -29.44
N ASP A 363 -7.81 4.70 -28.30
CA ASP A 363 -9.24 4.34 -28.19
C ASP A 363 -10.14 5.32 -28.97
N ASN A 364 -9.74 6.59 -29.03
CA ASN A 364 -10.38 7.63 -29.83
C ASN A 364 -9.95 7.63 -31.32
N LYS A 365 -9.24 6.58 -31.78
CA LYS A 365 -8.73 6.40 -33.16
C LYS A 365 -7.78 7.51 -33.63
N LYS A 366 -7.20 8.25 -32.70
CA LYS A 366 -6.21 9.31 -32.91
C LYS A 366 -4.80 8.72 -32.87
N TYR A 367 -4.51 7.84 -33.82
CA TYR A 367 -3.30 7.02 -33.80
C TYR A 367 -2.01 7.85 -33.97
N GLU A 368 -2.05 8.94 -34.74
CA GLU A 368 -0.90 9.83 -34.91
C GLU A 368 -0.57 10.55 -33.59
N GLU A 369 -1.58 11.05 -32.87
CA GLU A 369 -1.39 11.66 -31.55
C GLU A 369 -0.91 10.65 -30.50
N ALA A 370 -1.48 9.44 -30.50
CA ALA A 370 -1.04 8.34 -29.63
C ALA A 370 0.43 8.02 -29.86
N ALA A 371 0.84 7.82 -31.12
CA ALA A 371 2.22 7.55 -31.49
C ALA A 371 3.15 8.73 -31.14
N SER A 372 2.74 9.97 -31.39
CA SER A 372 3.52 11.17 -31.08
C SER A 372 3.81 11.33 -29.58
N VAL A 373 2.80 11.10 -28.74
CA VAL A 373 2.93 11.16 -27.27
C VAL A 373 3.81 10.02 -26.76
N LEU A 374 3.57 8.78 -27.20
CA LEU A 374 4.31 7.61 -26.73
C LEU A 374 5.76 7.56 -27.24
N ASN A 375 6.05 8.13 -28.41
CA ASN A 375 7.42 8.33 -28.88
C ASN A 375 8.24 9.27 -27.98
N LYS A 376 7.60 10.16 -27.22
CA LYS A 376 8.29 10.95 -26.19
C LYS A 376 8.53 10.10 -24.94
N ALA A 377 7.53 9.34 -24.52
CA ALA A 377 7.59 8.49 -23.33
C ALA A 377 8.64 7.37 -23.45
N ILE A 378 8.73 6.71 -24.62
CA ILE A 378 9.62 5.56 -24.83
C ILE A 378 11.11 5.90 -24.64
N LYS A 379 11.50 7.17 -24.80
CA LYS A 379 12.88 7.64 -24.54
C LYS A 379 13.29 7.50 -23.08
N SER A 380 12.33 7.63 -22.16
CA SER A 380 12.54 7.49 -20.71
C SER A 380 12.12 6.12 -20.19
N PHE A 381 11.21 5.43 -20.89
CA PHE A 381 10.65 4.15 -20.48
C PHE A 381 10.74 3.07 -21.57
N PRO A 382 11.95 2.74 -22.06
CA PRO A 382 12.12 1.81 -23.19
C PRO A 382 11.61 0.40 -22.89
N ASP A 383 11.59 -0.01 -21.62
CA ASP A 383 11.15 -1.33 -21.17
C ASP A 383 9.73 -1.34 -20.57
N ASN A 384 8.94 -0.28 -20.77
CA ASN A 384 7.55 -0.26 -20.31
C ASN A 384 6.65 -0.96 -21.34
N PHE A 385 5.99 -2.04 -20.89
CA PHE A 385 5.16 -2.89 -21.76
C PHE A 385 3.98 -2.12 -22.41
N PRO A 386 3.09 -1.43 -21.65
CA PRO A 386 1.97 -0.70 -22.26
C PRO A 386 2.39 0.36 -23.27
N ILE A 387 3.48 1.10 -23.01
CA ILE A 387 3.99 2.12 -23.94
C ILE A 387 4.42 1.46 -25.27
N ASN A 388 5.21 0.38 -25.21
CA ASN A 388 5.64 -0.36 -26.41
C ASN A 388 4.44 -0.93 -27.18
N LEU A 389 3.48 -1.53 -26.48
CA LEU A 389 2.30 -2.13 -27.09
C LEU A 389 1.44 -1.09 -27.80
N ILE A 390 1.03 -0.01 -27.10
CA ILE A 390 0.13 1.00 -27.68
C ILE A 390 0.82 1.77 -28.81
N LEU A 391 2.12 2.07 -28.68
CA LEU A 391 2.89 2.72 -29.75
C LEU A 391 2.95 1.83 -31.00
N GLY A 392 3.30 0.55 -30.82
CA GLY A 392 3.35 -0.43 -31.90
C GLY A 392 1.99 -0.64 -32.58
N LEU A 393 0.91 -0.75 -31.79
CA LEU A 393 -0.45 -0.82 -32.29
C LEU A 393 -0.83 0.43 -33.09
N SER A 394 -0.53 1.63 -32.57
CA SER A 394 -0.84 2.89 -33.24
C SER A 394 -0.15 2.98 -34.61
N LEU A 395 1.14 2.63 -34.68
CA LEU A 395 1.89 2.60 -35.94
C LEU A 395 1.36 1.55 -36.91
N SER A 396 0.97 0.37 -36.41
CA SER A 396 0.38 -0.71 -37.22
C SER A 396 -0.97 -0.29 -37.82
N GLN A 397 -1.83 0.38 -37.04
CA GLN A 397 -3.11 0.93 -37.52
C GLN A 397 -2.93 2.03 -38.59
N MET A 398 -1.76 2.68 -38.60
CA MET A 398 -1.38 3.67 -39.62
C MET A 398 -0.67 3.04 -40.83
N ASN A 399 -0.64 1.70 -40.94
CA ASN A 399 0.10 0.94 -41.94
C ASN A 399 1.63 1.17 -41.95
N LYS A 400 2.19 1.74 -40.87
CA LYS A 400 3.63 1.96 -40.70
C LYS A 400 4.29 0.70 -40.10
N TYR A 401 4.12 -0.43 -40.78
CA TYR A 401 4.48 -1.76 -40.24
C TYR A 401 5.97 -1.90 -39.90
N SER A 402 6.86 -1.35 -40.73
CA SER A 402 8.31 -1.37 -40.49
C SER A 402 8.70 -0.63 -39.21
N GLU A 403 8.03 0.49 -38.91
CA GLU A 403 8.24 1.27 -37.69
C GLU A 403 7.59 0.59 -36.48
N ALA A 404 6.44 -0.06 -36.66
CA ALA A 404 5.73 -0.77 -35.60
C ALA A 404 6.48 -2.02 -35.08
N LYS A 405 7.15 -2.75 -35.99
CA LYS A 405 7.83 -4.02 -35.71
C LYS A 405 8.69 -4.01 -34.44
N PRO A 406 9.69 -3.12 -34.27
CA PRO A 406 10.58 -3.15 -33.10
C PRO A 406 9.84 -2.92 -31.77
N PHE A 407 8.77 -2.12 -31.75
CA PHE A 407 8.00 -1.86 -30.53
C PHE A 407 7.10 -3.05 -30.16
N LEU A 408 6.47 -3.69 -31.16
CA LEU A 408 5.66 -4.89 -30.93
C LEU A 408 6.53 -6.10 -30.56
N GLU A 409 7.70 -6.25 -31.18
CA GLU A 409 8.70 -7.23 -30.78
C GLU A 409 9.12 -7.02 -29.32
N LYS A 410 9.39 -5.78 -28.92
CA LYS A 410 9.70 -5.44 -27.54
C LYS A 410 8.54 -5.72 -26.59
N ALA A 411 7.30 -5.43 -26.99
CA ALA A 411 6.11 -5.75 -26.19
C ALA A 411 5.97 -7.26 -25.96
N VAL A 412 6.17 -8.09 -26.99
CA VAL A 412 6.19 -9.56 -26.87
C VAL A 412 7.34 -10.03 -25.99
N TYR A 413 8.53 -9.43 -26.10
CA TYR A 413 9.66 -9.76 -25.22
C TYR A 413 9.36 -9.47 -23.74
N LEU A 414 8.74 -8.31 -23.45
CA LEU A 414 8.41 -7.89 -22.08
C LEU A 414 7.25 -8.69 -21.47
N ASN A 415 6.27 -9.08 -22.29
CA ASN A 415 5.16 -9.92 -21.86
C ASN A 415 4.84 -11.00 -22.93
N PRO A 416 5.53 -12.15 -22.90
CA PRO A 416 5.42 -13.18 -23.94
C PRO A 416 4.09 -13.93 -23.96
N ASN A 417 3.26 -13.78 -22.93
CA ASN A 417 1.95 -14.41 -22.84
C ASN A 417 0.80 -13.39 -22.96
N ASP A 418 1.07 -12.20 -23.54
CA ASP A 418 0.03 -11.24 -23.85
C ASP A 418 -0.61 -11.53 -25.21
N LEU A 419 -1.91 -11.83 -25.22
CA LEU A 419 -2.65 -12.15 -26.43
C LEU A 419 -2.58 -11.02 -27.45
N THR A 420 -2.76 -9.76 -27.01
CA THR A 420 -2.79 -8.59 -27.90
C THR A 420 -1.42 -8.33 -28.51
N ALA A 421 -0.34 -8.39 -27.73
CA ALA A 421 1.02 -8.21 -28.22
C ALA A 421 1.41 -9.26 -29.27
N LEU A 422 1.18 -10.55 -28.97
CA LEU A 422 1.46 -11.65 -29.90
C LEU A 422 0.67 -11.51 -31.20
N SER A 423 -0.63 -11.19 -31.09
CA SER A 423 -1.52 -11.01 -32.23
C SER A 423 -1.11 -9.84 -33.11
N ALA A 424 -0.84 -8.68 -32.50
CA ALA A 424 -0.42 -7.48 -33.21
C ALA A 424 0.95 -7.66 -33.87
N TYR A 425 1.88 -8.34 -33.21
CA TYR A 425 3.19 -8.62 -33.77
C TYR A 425 3.10 -9.60 -34.94
N GLY A 426 2.35 -10.71 -34.77
CA GLY A 426 2.09 -11.67 -35.85
C GLY A 426 1.44 -11.02 -37.07
N TYR A 427 0.42 -10.17 -36.87
CA TYR A 427 -0.21 -9.42 -37.95
C TYR A 427 0.80 -8.49 -38.65
N THR A 428 1.59 -7.73 -37.90
CA THR A 428 2.59 -6.80 -38.45
C THR A 428 3.68 -7.53 -39.25
N LEU A 429 4.13 -8.69 -38.78
CA LEU A 429 5.07 -9.54 -39.52
C LEU A 429 4.49 -10.05 -40.84
N ASN A 430 3.21 -10.43 -40.86
CA ASN A 430 2.54 -10.84 -42.09
C ASN A 430 2.49 -9.70 -43.12
N GLN A 431 2.17 -8.47 -42.68
CA GLN A 431 2.16 -7.29 -43.56
C GLN A 431 3.55 -6.97 -44.12
N LEU A 432 4.61 -7.30 -43.39
CA LEU A 432 6.01 -7.21 -43.83
C LEU A 432 6.46 -8.42 -44.67
N LYS A 433 5.55 -9.33 -45.02
CA LYS A 433 5.80 -10.58 -45.76
C LYS A 433 6.70 -11.59 -45.03
N GLU A 434 6.91 -11.42 -43.72
CA GLU A 434 7.61 -12.37 -42.84
C GLU A 434 6.66 -13.47 -42.36
N SER A 435 6.08 -14.19 -43.31
CA SER A 435 4.90 -15.03 -43.09
C SER A 435 5.14 -16.22 -42.14
N ASP A 436 6.32 -16.83 -42.14
CA ASP A 436 6.62 -17.95 -41.24
C ASP A 436 6.71 -17.51 -39.78
N SER A 437 7.35 -16.36 -39.52
CA SER A 437 7.39 -15.73 -38.19
C SER A 437 5.98 -15.31 -37.76
N ALA A 438 5.18 -14.76 -38.67
CA ALA A 438 3.79 -14.41 -38.39
C ALA A 438 2.97 -15.63 -37.93
N VAL A 439 3.06 -16.76 -38.65
CA VAL A 439 2.38 -18.01 -38.27
C VAL A 439 2.82 -18.48 -36.88
N HIS A 440 4.12 -18.38 -36.56
CA HIS A 440 4.62 -18.75 -35.23
C HIS A 440 3.93 -17.94 -34.12
N TYR A 441 3.97 -16.61 -34.19
CA TYR A 441 3.40 -15.77 -33.12
C TYR A 441 1.87 -15.83 -33.05
N ILE A 442 1.16 -15.97 -34.18
CA ILE A 442 -0.29 -16.20 -34.16
C ILE A 442 -0.62 -17.56 -33.53
N LYS A 443 0.19 -18.60 -33.76
CA LYS A 443 0.01 -19.89 -33.08
C LYS A 443 0.29 -19.80 -31.58
N GLU A 444 1.28 -19.03 -31.15
CA GLU A 444 1.49 -18.78 -29.71
C GLU A 444 0.28 -18.05 -29.10
N ALA A 445 -0.28 -17.04 -29.79
CA ALA A 445 -1.50 -16.36 -29.36
C ALA A 445 -2.69 -17.34 -29.23
N LEU A 446 -2.84 -18.27 -30.18
CA LEU A 446 -3.88 -19.31 -30.14
C LEU A 446 -3.65 -20.39 -29.07
N LYS A 447 -2.46 -20.49 -28.47
CA LYS A 447 -2.30 -21.34 -27.28
C LYS A 447 -2.98 -20.71 -26.06
N LEU A 448 -3.07 -19.37 -26.01
CA LEU A 448 -3.73 -18.63 -24.92
C LEU A 448 -5.25 -18.59 -25.13
N ASP A 449 -5.70 -18.42 -26.38
CA ASP A 449 -7.11 -18.47 -26.76
C ASP A 449 -7.31 -19.31 -28.03
N SER A 450 -7.52 -20.62 -27.83
CA SER A 450 -7.58 -21.61 -28.92
C SER A 450 -8.81 -21.54 -29.82
N ASN A 451 -9.82 -20.76 -29.41
CA ASN A 451 -11.07 -20.56 -30.12
C ASN A 451 -11.26 -19.11 -30.60
N ASN A 452 -10.20 -18.30 -30.56
CA ASN A 452 -10.24 -16.95 -31.08
C ASN A 452 -10.48 -16.95 -32.60
N VAL A 453 -11.69 -16.61 -33.02
CA VAL A 453 -12.13 -16.67 -34.42
C VAL A 453 -11.26 -15.79 -35.33
N ASP A 454 -10.91 -14.58 -34.87
CA ASP A 454 -10.14 -13.61 -35.66
C ASP A 454 -8.69 -14.08 -35.89
N LEU A 455 -8.07 -14.71 -34.88
CA LEU A 455 -6.72 -15.27 -35.02
C LEU A 455 -6.70 -16.52 -35.91
N ILE A 456 -7.71 -17.39 -35.81
CA ILE A 456 -7.85 -18.54 -36.71
C ILE A 456 -8.07 -18.05 -38.15
N GLY A 457 -8.93 -17.03 -38.35
CA GLY A 457 -9.13 -16.39 -39.65
C GLY A 457 -7.85 -15.76 -40.20
N THR A 458 -7.06 -15.12 -39.33
CA THR A 458 -5.75 -14.56 -39.69
C THR A 458 -4.77 -15.65 -40.14
N LEU A 459 -4.72 -16.81 -39.47
CA LEU A 459 -3.94 -17.96 -39.95
C LEU A 459 -4.41 -18.44 -41.33
N GLY A 460 -5.73 -18.52 -41.54
CA GLY A 460 -6.29 -18.88 -42.85
C GLY A 460 -5.81 -17.94 -43.95
N MET A 461 -5.82 -16.63 -43.69
CA MET A 461 -5.31 -15.60 -44.61
C MET A 461 -3.81 -15.74 -44.89
N ILE A 462 -2.99 -15.98 -43.86
CA ILE A 462 -1.54 -16.17 -44.01
C ILE A 462 -1.25 -17.48 -44.79
N TYR A 463 -1.97 -18.56 -44.50
CA TYR A 463 -1.82 -19.81 -45.25
C TYR A 463 -2.26 -19.68 -46.70
N ASN A 464 -3.30 -18.87 -46.98
CA ASN A 464 -3.69 -18.54 -48.34
C ASN A 464 -2.55 -17.83 -49.10
N SER A 465 -1.93 -16.80 -48.51
CA SER A 465 -0.84 -16.06 -49.16
C SER A 465 0.41 -16.93 -49.38
N GLN A 466 0.65 -17.90 -48.50
CA GLN A 466 1.71 -18.91 -48.63
C GLN A 466 1.37 -20.07 -49.58
N LYS A 467 0.15 -20.11 -50.15
CA LYS A 467 -0.35 -21.23 -50.97
C LYS A 467 -0.38 -22.58 -50.23
N LYS A 468 -0.48 -22.56 -48.90
CA LYS A 468 -0.65 -23.73 -48.02
C LYS A 468 -2.14 -24.05 -47.91
N TRP A 469 -2.68 -24.66 -48.95
CA TRP A 469 -4.13 -24.76 -49.18
C TRP A 469 -4.86 -25.61 -48.15
N ASP A 470 -4.28 -26.73 -47.71
CA ASP A 470 -4.92 -27.62 -46.74
C ASP A 470 -5.02 -26.96 -45.36
N GLU A 471 -3.97 -26.27 -44.92
CA GLU A 471 -3.96 -25.50 -43.68
C GLU A 471 -4.89 -24.29 -43.74
N CYS A 472 -4.95 -23.61 -44.91
CA CYS A 472 -5.90 -22.54 -45.18
C CYS A 472 -7.36 -23.01 -45.04
N ASP A 473 -7.72 -24.10 -45.74
CA ASP A 473 -9.05 -24.70 -45.70
C ASP A 473 -9.44 -25.13 -44.28
N SER A 474 -8.50 -25.77 -43.56
CA SER A 474 -8.67 -26.19 -42.17
C SER A 474 -8.91 -25.02 -41.22
N ALA A 475 -8.11 -23.95 -41.35
CA ALA A 475 -8.25 -22.76 -40.51
C ALA A 475 -9.59 -22.06 -40.75
N TYR A 476 -9.95 -21.74 -42.00
CA TYR A 476 -11.22 -21.09 -42.29
C TYR A 476 -12.42 -21.96 -41.92
N SER A 477 -12.38 -23.27 -42.16
CA SER A 477 -13.45 -24.19 -41.76
C SER A 477 -13.61 -24.24 -40.24
N LYS A 478 -12.50 -24.24 -39.48
CA LYS A 478 -12.54 -24.17 -38.02
C LYS A 478 -13.10 -22.83 -37.54
N ALA A 479 -12.71 -21.71 -38.14
CA ALA A 479 -13.23 -20.41 -37.74
C ALA A 479 -14.74 -20.28 -38.01
N LEU A 480 -15.22 -20.76 -39.16
CA LEU A 480 -16.64 -20.76 -39.51
C LEU A 480 -17.47 -21.80 -38.73
N SER A 481 -16.86 -22.84 -38.15
CA SER A 481 -17.58 -23.73 -37.24
C SER A 481 -17.81 -23.10 -35.86
N LEU A 482 -16.94 -22.16 -35.46
CA LEU A 482 -17.07 -21.38 -34.22
C LEU A 482 -17.99 -20.18 -34.40
N ASP A 483 -17.83 -19.42 -35.50
CA ASP A 483 -18.72 -18.34 -35.89
C ASP A 483 -19.13 -18.48 -37.37
N PRO A 484 -20.28 -19.10 -37.64
CA PRO A 484 -20.78 -19.29 -39.00
C PRO A 484 -21.14 -18.00 -39.74
N ASN A 485 -21.24 -16.86 -39.05
CA ASN A 485 -21.70 -15.58 -39.60
C ASN A 485 -20.60 -14.53 -39.69
N ASN A 486 -19.34 -14.86 -39.38
CA ASN A 486 -18.22 -13.94 -39.51
C ASN A 486 -18.02 -13.54 -40.99
N VAL A 487 -18.45 -12.33 -41.35
CA VAL A 487 -18.50 -11.87 -42.75
C VAL A 487 -17.12 -11.72 -43.38
N LEU A 488 -16.12 -11.31 -42.59
CA LEU A 488 -14.74 -11.18 -43.06
C LEU A 488 -14.16 -12.55 -43.45
N ILE A 489 -14.41 -13.56 -42.62
CA ILE A 489 -13.93 -14.92 -42.89
C ILE A 489 -14.71 -15.56 -44.04
N LEU A 490 -16.02 -15.38 -44.10
CA LEU A 490 -16.83 -15.83 -45.25
C LEU A 490 -16.30 -15.25 -46.56
N ASN A 491 -16.00 -13.95 -46.58
CA ASN A 491 -15.44 -13.29 -47.74
C ASN A 491 -14.06 -13.84 -48.11
N ASN A 492 -13.13 -13.85 -47.15
CA ASN A 492 -11.75 -14.26 -47.42
C ASN A 492 -11.67 -15.73 -47.83
N TYR A 493 -12.53 -16.59 -47.26
CA TYR A 493 -12.59 -17.99 -47.66
C TYR A 493 -13.21 -18.18 -49.05
N ALA A 494 -14.29 -17.44 -49.36
CA ALA A 494 -14.88 -17.44 -50.70
C ALA A 494 -13.87 -17.00 -51.76
N TYR A 495 -13.10 -15.94 -51.48
CA TYR A 495 -12.05 -15.46 -52.37
C TYR A 495 -10.98 -16.54 -52.61
N SER A 496 -10.48 -17.19 -51.55
CA SER A 496 -9.50 -18.29 -51.65
C SER A 496 -9.99 -19.44 -52.55
N LEU A 497 -11.23 -19.90 -52.34
CA LEU A 497 -11.83 -20.96 -53.15
C LEU A 497 -12.03 -20.53 -54.61
N ALA A 498 -12.46 -19.29 -54.83
CA ALA A 498 -12.61 -18.70 -56.16
C ALA A 498 -11.27 -18.60 -56.89
N GLU A 499 -10.23 -18.09 -56.23
CA GLU A 499 -8.86 -17.99 -56.75
C GLU A 499 -8.31 -19.35 -57.20
N ARG A 500 -8.65 -20.41 -56.46
CA ARG A 500 -8.28 -21.80 -56.81
C ARG A 500 -9.22 -22.44 -57.85
N GLY A 501 -10.39 -21.87 -58.09
CA GLY A 501 -11.37 -22.40 -59.05
C GLY A 501 -12.09 -23.65 -58.56
N ILE A 502 -12.13 -23.87 -57.24
CA ILE A 502 -12.72 -25.07 -56.63
C ILE A 502 -13.93 -24.68 -55.79
N ARG A 503 -14.85 -25.63 -55.56
CA ARG A 503 -16.02 -25.45 -54.67
C ARG A 503 -16.77 -24.13 -54.92
N LEU A 504 -16.84 -23.68 -56.19
CA LEU A 504 -17.34 -22.35 -56.55
C LEU A 504 -18.76 -22.06 -56.09
N GLN A 505 -19.63 -23.08 -56.03
CA GLN A 505 -20.99 -22.94 -55.49
C GLN A 505 -21.01 -22.62 -54.00
N GLU A 506 -20.05 -23.14 -53.25
CA GLU A 506 -19.90 -22.83 -51.83
C GLU A 506 -19.31 -21.44 -51.63
N ALA A 507 -18.28 -21.09 -52.42
CA ALA A 507 -17.72 -19.74 -52.46
C ALA A 507 -18.81 -18.70 -52.77
N LEU A 508 -19.71 -19.00 -53.72
CA LEU A 508 -20.83 -18.13 -54.09
C LEU A 508 -21.76 -17.87 -52.91
N LYS A 509 -22.17 -18.92 -52.19
CA LYS A 509 -23.03 -18.79 -51.00
C LYS A 509 -22.35 -17.98 -49.89
N MET A 510 -21.05 -18.17 -49.68
CA MET A 510 -20.30 -17.43 -48.65
C MET A 510 -20.16 -15.95 -49.02
N ALA A 511 -19.77 -15.65 -50.26
CA ALA A 511 -19.65 -14.28 -50.75
C ALA A 511 -21.01 -13.55 -50.80
N GLU A 512 -22.09 -14.23 -51.22
CA GLU A 512 -23.46 -13.69 -51.17
C GLU A 512 -23.86 -13.31 -49.74
N ARG A 513 -23.55 -14.17 -48.75
CA ARG A 513 -23.83 -13.88 -47.34
C ARG A 513 -23.04 -12.66 -46.85
N ALA A 514 -21.76 -12.55 -47.20
CA ALA A 514 -20.94 -11.39 -46.85
C ALA A 514 -21.51 -10.08 -47.43
N VAL A 515 -21.82 -10.06 -48.73
CA VAL A 515 -22.44 -8.90 -49.41
C VAL A 515 -23.83 -8.59 -48.86
N SER A 516 -24.65 -9.60 -48.53
CA SER A 516 -26.00 -9.37 -47.98
C SER A 516 -25.97 -8.68 -46.62
N LYS A 517 -24.90 -8.89 -45.84
CA LYS A 517 -24.70 -8.29 -44.52
C LYS A 517 -24.06 -6.91 -44.62
N GLU A 518 -23.10 -6.75 -45.52
CA GLU A 518 -22.40 -5.49 -45.74
C GLU A 518 -22.43 -5.10 -47.23
N PRO A 519 -23.57 -4.62 -47.75
CA PRO A 519 -23.73 -4.32 -49.18
C PRO A 519 -22.90 -3.12 -49.64
N GLY A 520 -22.38 -2.32 -48.71
CA GLY A 520 -21.50 -1.19 -48.97
C GLY A 520 -20.00 -1.49 -48.83
N ASN A 521 -19.62 -2.77 -48.72
CA ASN A 521 -18.21 -3.16 -48.61
C ASN A 521 -17.65 -3.52 -50.00
N SER A 522 -16.75 -2.67 -50.51
CA SER A 522 -16.16 -2.80 -51.86
C SER A 522 -15.46 -4.15 -52.06
N SER A 523 -14.64 -4.58 -51.10
CA SER A 523 -13.90 -5.85 -51.17
C SER A 523 -14.82 -7.07 -51.21
N TYR A 524 -16.00 -6.99 -50.58
CA TYR A 524 -16.96 -8.09 -50.57
C TYR A 524 -17.71 -8.20 -51.90
N LEU A 525 -18.07 -7.05 -52.48
CA LEU A 525 -18.65 -6.98 -53.83
C LEU A 525 -17.67 -7.49 -54.88
N ASP A 526 -16.39 -7.14 -54.76
CA ASP A 526 -15.34 -7.64 -55.65
C ASP A 526 -15.21 -9.16 -55.56
N THR A 527 -15.09 -9.71 -54.35
CA THR A 527 -15.03 -11.17 -54.15
C THR A 527 -16.26 -11.87 -54.74
N TYR A 528 -17.45 -11.31 -54.57
CA TYR A 528 -18.67 -11.88 -55.13
C TYR A 528 -18.67 -11.85 -56.66
N GLY A 529 -18.25 -10.74 -57.27
CA GLY A 529 -18.04 -10.64 -58.71
C GLY A 529 -16.96 -11.60 -59.22
N TRP A 530 -15.87 -11.77 -58.47
CA TRP A 530 -14.78 -12.68 -58.79
C TRP A 530 -15.22 -14.14 -58.77
N VAL A 531 -16.09 -14.53 -57.83
CA VAL A 531 -16.71 -15.87 -57.85
C VAL A 531 -17.50 -16.09 -59.14
N PHE A 532 -18.33 -15.13 -59.57
CA PHE A 532 -19.06 -15.23 -60.84
C PHE A 532 -18.12 -15.30 -62.05
N TYR A 533 -17.04 -14.52 -62.05
CA TYR A 533 -16.01 -14.58 -63.08
C TYR A 533 -15.43 -16.00 -63.21
N ARG A 534 -15.10 -16.62 -62.07
CA ARG A 534 -14.56 -17.98 -62.03
C ARG A 534 -15.58 -19.05 -62.39
N MET A 535 -16.88 -18.76 -62.24
CA MET A 535 -17.98 -19.60 -62.71
C MET A 535 -18.31 -19.40 -64.19
N GLY A 536 -17.74 -18.39 -64.86
CA GLY A 536 -18.02 -18.06 -66.26
C GLY A 536 -19.23 -17.14 -66.50
N ASP A 537 -19.88 -16.67 -65.43
CA ASP A 537 -20.99 -15.70 -65.51
C ASP A 537 -20.41 -14.27 -65.56
N TYR A 538 -19.89 -13.90 -66.73
CA TYR A 538 -19.17 -12.64 -66.90
C TYR A 538 -20.08 -11.40 -66.82
N GLU A 539 -21.38 -11.56 -67.06
CA GLU A 539 -22.36 -10.49 -66.95
C GLU A 539 -22.55 -10.07 -65.49
N LYS A 540 -22.79 -11.05 -64.59
CA LYS A 540 -22.85 -10.77 -63.15
C LYS A 540 -21.52 -10.37 -62.57
N ALA A 541 -20.42 -10.96 -63.04
CA ALA A 541 -19.09 -10.55 -62.61
C ALA A 541 -18.85 -9.05 -62.89
N GLU A 542 -19.17 -8.59 -64.10
CA GLU A 542 -19.07 -7.18 -64.47
C GLU A 542 -20.00 -6.30 -63.61
N GLU A 543 -21.24 -6.74 -63.36
CA GLU A 543 -22.19 -6.01 -62.50
C GLU A 543 -21.61 -5.74 -61.11
N PHE A 544 -21.13 -6.78 -60.42
CA PHE A 544 -20.67 -6.66 -59.04
C PHE A 544 -19.31 -5.95 -58.91
N ILE A 545 -18.37 -6.20 -59.83
CA ILE A 545 -17.09 -5.48 -59.84
C ILE A 545 -17.31 -3.98 -60.14
N ARG A 546 -18.27 -3.62 -61.01
CA ARG A 546 -18.64 -2.21 -61.20
C ARG A 546 -19.25 -1.58 -59.95
N LYS A 547 -20.05 -2.33 -59.19
CA LYS A 547 -20.55 -1.86 -57.89
C LYS A 547 -19.41 -1.65 -56.88
N ALA A 548 -18.42 -2.54 -56.85
CA ALA A 548 -17.22 -2.38 -56.01
C ALA A 548 -16.45 -1.11 -56.41
N LEU A 549 -16.20 -0.90 -57.71
CA LEU A 549 -15.53 0.30 -58.24
C LEU A 549 -16.29 1.61 -57.97
N ALA A 550 -17.62 1.57 -57.89
CA ALA A 550 -18.39 2.76 -57.52
C ALA A 550 -18.15 3.21 -56.06
N LEU A 551 -17.70 2.29 -55.20
CA LEU A 551 -17.36 2.57 -53.80
C LEU A 551 -15.86 2.88 -53.61
N ASP A 552 -15.00 2.29 -54.44
CA ASP A 552 -13.55 2.52 -54.43
C ASP A 552 -13.01 2.68 -55.87
N SER A 553 -13.21 3.87 -56.42
CA SER A 553 -12.95 4.15 -57.84
C SER A 553 -11.47 4.20 -58.22
N SER A 554 -10.57 4.29 -57.24
CA SER A 554 -9.12 4.39 -57.44
C SER A 554 -8.38 3.09 -57.14
N ASN A 555 -9.09 1.97 -56.98
CA ASN A 555 -8.47 0.70 -56.66
C ASN A 555 -7.94 0.00 -57.92
N SER A 556 -6.61 -0.07 -58.05
CA SER A 556 -5.95 -0.73 -59.18
C SER A 556 -6.40 -2.18 -59.37
N THR A 557 -6.63 -2.94 -58.30
CA THR A 557 -7.01 -4.36 -58.37
C THR A 557 -8.43 -4.54 -58.89
N LEU A 558 -9.37 -3.70 -58.45
CA LEU A 558 -10.75 -3.75 -58.94
C LEU A 558 -10.84 -3.41 -60.43
N ILE A 559 -10.06 -2.41 -60.88
CA ILE A 559 -9.98 -2.03 -62.29
C ILE A 559 -9.35 -3.18 -63.11
N GLU A 560 -8.31 -3.83 -62.57
CA GLU A 560 -7.72 -5.01 -63.20
C GLU A 560 -8.73 -6.16 -63.32
N HIS A 561 -9.45 -6.51 -62.26
CA HIS A 561 -10.49 -7.53 -62.29
C HIS A 561 -11.57 -7.20 -63.34
N LEU A 562 -11.98 -5.94 -63.46
CA LEU A 562 -12.91 -5.52 -64.51
C LEU A 562 -12.32 -5.71 -65.92
N GLY A 563 -11.02 -5.48 -66.09
CA GLY A 563 -10.28 -5.78 -67.32
C GLY A 563 -10.32 -7.26 -67.66
N ASP A 564 -10.01 -8.12 -66.68
CA ASP A 564 -10.01 -9.58 -66.83
C ASP A 564 -11.41 -10.12 -67.19
N VAL A 565 -12.45 -9.61 -66.54
CA VAL A 565 -13.85 -9.94 -66.87
C VAL A 565 -14.20 -9.50 -68.30
N ASN A 566 -13.87 -8.26 -68.68
CA ASN A 566 -14.13 -7.77 -70.03
C ASN A 566 -13.42 -8.61 -71.09
N PHE A 567 -12.19 -9.06 -70.81
CA PHE A 567 -11.44 -9.91 -71.72
C PHE A 567 -12.14 -11.25 -71.94
N LYS A 568 -12.53 -11.94 -70.85
CA LYS A 568 -13.25 -13.21 -70.95
C LYS A 568 -14.66 -13.07 -71.55
N ALA A 569 -15.30 -11.92 -71.37
CA ALA A 569 -16.56 -11.56 -72.02
C ALA A 569 -16.42 -11.21 -73.52
N GLY A 570 -15.21 -11.28 -74.10
CA GLY A 570 -14.94 -10.97 -75.50
C GLY A 570 -14.80 -9.46 -75.81
N LYS A 571 -14.87 -8.60 -74.80
CA LYS A 571 -14.78 -7.12 -74.92
C LYS A 571 -13.31 -6.65 -74.86
N LYS A 572 -12.47 -7.17 -75.75
CA LYS A 572 -10.99 -6.97 -75.70
C LYS A 572 -10.54 -5.51 -75.65
N GLY A 573 -11.20 -4.60 -76.38
CA GLY A 573 -10.87 -3.17 -76.34
C GLY A 573 -11.07 -2.56 -74.94
N LYS A 574 -12.23 -2.84 -74.32
CA LYS A 574 -12.52 -2.40 -72.95
C LYS A 574 -11.56 -3.03 -71.93
N ALA A 575 -11.19 -4.29 -72.12
CA ALA A 575 -10.22 -4.96 -71.26
C ALA A 575 -8.87 -4.22 -71.26
N LEU A 576 -8.36 -3.87 -72.44
CA LEU A 576 -7.10 -3.13 -72.58
C LEU A 576 -7.16 -1.75 -71.93
N GLU A 577 -8.28 -1.02 -72.10
CA GLU A 577 -8.50 0.28 -71.45
C GLU A 577 -8.43 0.16 -69.93
N MET A 578 -9.12 -0.84 -69.35
CA MET A 578 -9.11 -1.07 -67.90
C MET A 578 -7.72 -1.46 -67.40
N TRP A 579 -7.03 -2.39 -68.06
CA TRP A 579 -5.67 -2.77 -67.67
C TRP A 579 -4.70 -1.58 -67.72
N GLN A 580 -4.79 -0.72 -68.74
CA GLN A 580 -3.98 0.51 -68.81
C GLN A 580 -4.29 1.48 -67.67
N GLN A 581 -5.56 1.65 -67.30
CA GLN A 581 -5.95 2.48 -66.15
C GLN A 581 -5.44 1.90 -64.82
N ALA A 582 -5.58 0.60 -64.60
CA ALA A 582 -5.03 -0.08 -63.43
C ALA A 582 -3.50 0.10 -63.35
N TYR A 583 -2.79 -0.03 -64.48
CA TYR A 583 -1.33 0.12 -64.51
C TYR A 583 -0.88 1.55 -64.20
N GLN A 584 -1.65 2.57 -64.57
CA GLN A 584 -1.35 3.96 -64.19
C GLN A 584 -1.43 4.19 -62.67
N LEU A 585 -2.27 3.42 -61.97
CA LEU A 585 -2.40 3.49 -60.52
C LEU A 585 -1.36 2.63 -59.78
N ASN A 586 -0.81 1.61 -60.45
CA ASN A 586 0.26 0.77 -59.93
C ASN A 586 1.27 0.41 -61.04
N THR A 587 2.18 1.35 -61.31
CA THR A 587 3.14 1.25 -62.42
C THR A 587 4.20 0.16 -62.23
N ASP A 588 4.31 -0.41 -61.03
CA ASP A 588 5.28 -1.46 -60.71
C ASP A 588 4.72 -2.87 -60.94
N ASN A 589 3.44 -3.00 -61.33
CA ASN A 589 2.81 -4.29 -61.60
C ASN A 589 3.25 -4.86 -62.96
N LEU A 590 4.28 -5.72 -62.92
CA LEU A 590 4.85 -6.39 -64.11
C LEU A 590 3.89 -7.38 -64.79
N GLU A 591 2.98 -8.00 -64.03
CA GLU A 591 1.98 -8.92 -64.60
C GLU A 591 1.00 -8.14 -65.46
N LEU A 592 0.51 -7.01 -64.95
CA LEU A 592 -0.40 -6.14 -65.67
C LEU A 592 0.24 -5.52 -66.92
N LYS A 593 1.50 -5.11 -66.82
CA LYS A 593 2.29 -4.69 -68.00
C LYS A 593 2.33 -5.77 -69.08
N THR A 594 2.55 -7.02 -68.67
CA THR A 594 2.58 -8.17 -69.59
C THR A 594 1.22 -8.41 -70.23
N LYS A 595 0.11 -8.30 -69.48
CA LYS A 595 -1.27 -8.40 -70.00
C LYS A 595 -1.54 -7.34 -71.08
N ILE A 596 -1.10 -6.10 -70.86
CA ILE A 596 -1.26 -4.99 -71.80
C ILE A 596 -0.45 -5.23 -73.09
N GLU A 597 0.81 -5.66 -72.95
CA GLU A 597 1.71 -5.87 -74.10
C GLU A 597 1.28 -7.05 -74.98
N LYS A 598 0.83 -8.15 -74.37
CA LYS A 598 0.38 -9.35 -75.08
C LYS A 598 -1.06 -9.27 -75.55
N GLY A 599 -1.89 -8.46 -74.87
CA GLY A 599 -3.34 -8.42 -75.09
C GLY A 599 -4.04 -9.73 -74.73
N GLU A 600 -3.48 -10.48 -73.77
CA GLU A 600 -3.92 -11.81 -73.33
C GLU A 600 -3.76 -11.97 -71.81
N LEU A 601 -4.48 -12.95 -71.22
CA LEU A 601 -4.47 -13.27 -69.78
C LEU A 601 -3.33 -14.20 -69.38
#